data_AF-A0A655CSS9-F1
#
_entry.id   AF-A0A655CSS9-F1
#
_cell.length_a   1.000
_cell.length_b   1.000
_cell.length_c   1.000
_cell.angle_alpha   90.00
_cell.angle_beta   90.00
_cell.angle_gamma   90.00
#
_symmetry.space_group_name_H-M   'P 1'
#
loop_
_entity.id
_entity.type
_entity.pdbx_description
1 polymer ?
#
loop_
_entity_poly.entity_id
_entity_poly.type
_entity_poly.pdbx_seq_one_letter_code
_entity_poly.pdbx_strand_id
1 'polypeptide(L)'
;MGKTRILDALATLSFNYPRRAEYFSGELETFLLMARDEQDDPLNLKGSFAGAMGYGQFMPSSYKEYAVDFNGDGHINLWDPVDAIGSVANYFKAHGWVKGDTVAVPANGQAPGLANGFKTKYSLSQLAAAGLTPQQSLGNHQEASLLRLDIGTGYQYWYGLPNFYTITRYNHSTHYAMAVWQLGQAVALARVR
;
A
#
# COMPACT_ATOMS: atom_id res chain seq x y z
N MET A 1 12.28 3.08 11.37
CA MET A 1 11.68 1.78 10.97
C MET A 1 10.89 1.10 12.10
N GLY A 2 10.79 1.68 13.30
CA GLY A 2 10.10 1.08 14.45
C GLY A 2 11.09 0.76 15.59
N LYS A 3 10.57 0.56 16.80
CA LYS A 3 11.39 0.38 18.02
C LYS A 3 11.00 -0.85 18.84
N THR A 4 9.89 -1.50 18.50
CA THR A 4 9.38 -2.70 19.19
C THR A 4 10.06 -3.93 18.62
N ARG A 5 10.50 -4.88 19.47
CA ARG A 5 10.99 -6.16 18.96
C ARG A 5 9.86 -6.87 18.22
N ILE A 6 10.15 -7.44 17.06
CA ILE A 6 9.14 -8.12 16.25
C ILE A 6 8.55 -9.31 17.01
N LEU A 7 9.41 -10.07 17.71
CA LEU A 7 8.98 -11.17 18.55
C LEU A 7 7.98 -10.73 19.63
N ASP A 8 8.24 -9.62 20.33
CA ASP A 8 7.33 -9.12 21.38
C ASP A 8 5.97 -8.76 20.81
N ALA A 9 5.95 -8.03 19.70
CA ALA A 9 4.71 -7.60 19.04
C ALA A 9 3.89 -8.81 18.58
N LEU A 10 4.51 -9.73 17.83
CA LEU A 10 3.82 -10.87 17.25
C LEU A 10 3.40 -11.88 18.32
N ALA A 11 4.24 -12.20 19.31
CA ALA A 11 3.85 -13.07 20.43
C ALA A 11 2.65 -12.50 21.21
N THR A 12 2.69 -11.20 21.53
CA THR A 12 1.58 -10.53 22.23
C THR A 12 0.28 -10.62 21.42
N LEU A 13 0.34 -10.36 20.11
CA LEU A 13 -0.84 -10.36 19.25
C LEU A 13 -1.35 -11.78 18.91
N SER A 14 -0.47 -12.77 18.90
CA SER A 14 -0.86 -14.17 18.71
C SER A 14 -1.51 -14.74 19.97
N PHE A 15 -0.95 -14.47 21.14
CA PHE A 15 -1.33 -15.17 22.37
C PHE A 15 -2.32 -14.40 23.25
N ASN A 16 -2.37 -13.07 23.14
CA ASN A 16 -3.19 -12.22 24.00
C ASN A 16 -4.16 -11.29 23.24
N TYR A 17 -4.42 -11.55 21.95
CA TYR A 17 -5.36 -10.77 21.14
C TYR A 17 -6.34 -11.65 20.32
N PRO A 18 -7.38 -12.21 20.97
CA PRO A 18 -8.26 -13.22 20.37
C PRO A 18 -8.85 -12.85 19.01
N ARG A 19 -9.18 -11.56 18.79
CA ARG A 19 -9.82 -11.09 17.55
C ARG A 19 -9.03 -11.40 16.28
N ARG A 20 -7.69 -11.46 16.35
CA ARG A 20 -6.81 -11.72 15.19
C ARG A 20 -5.68 -12.70 15.52
N ALA A 21 -5.84 -13.51 16.56
CA ALA A 21 -4.80 -14.41 17.07
C ALA A 21 -4.26 -15.34 15.97
N GLU A 22 -5.13 -15.97 15.19
CA GLU A 22 -4.72 -16.88 14.10
C GLU A 22 -3.89 -16.17 13.02
N TYR A 23 -4.31 -14.97 12.61
CA TYR A 23 -3.56 -14.16 11.64
C TYR A 23 -2.15 -13.87 12.16
N PHE A 24 -2.02 -13.36 13.38
CA PHE A 24 -0.72 -13.03 13.94
C PHE A 24 0.11 -14.27 14.28
N SER A 25 -0.52 -15.41 14.55
CA SER A 25 0.18 -16.68 14.73
C SER A 25 0.87 -17.13 13.45
N GLY A 26 0.22 -16.98 12.30
CA GLY A 26 0.85 -17.25 11.00
C GLY A 26 2.01 -16.28 10.68
N GLU A 27 1.87 -15.01 11.07
CA GLU A 27 2.96 -14.02 10.96
C GLU A 27 4.12 -14.36 11.88
N LEU A 28 3.86 -14.80 13.12
CA LEU A 28 4.88 -15.23 14.07
C LEU A 28 5.62 -16.48 13.58
N GLU A 29 4.89 -17.47 13.07
CA GLU A 29 5.49 -18.66 12.45
C GLU A 29 6.42 -18.26 11.30
N THR A 30 5.92 -17.45 10.38
CA THR A 30 6.70 -17.00 9.22
C THR A 30 7.92 -16.17 9.64
N PHE A 31 7.79 -15.34 10.67
CA PHE A 31 8.89 -14.56 11.24
C PHE A 31 10.02 -15.44 11.81
N LEU A 32 9.67 -16.50 12.54
CA LEU A 32 10.66 -17.42 13.10
C LEU A 32 11.38 -18.23 12.01
N LEU A 33 10.66 -18.63 10.97
CA LEU A 33 11.25 -19.28 9.80
C LEU A 33 12.20 -18.33 9.06
N MET A 34 11.76 -17.11 8.79
CA MET A 34 12.59 -16.05 8.20
C MET A 34 13.88 -15.85 8.99
N ALA A 35 13.78 -15.63 10.31
CA ALA A 35 14.97 -15.39 11.14
C ALA A 35 15.94 -16.58 11.11
N ARG A 36 15.43 -17.82 11.10
CA ARG A 36 16.27 -19.01 10.97
C ARG A 36 16.97 -19.06 9.60
N ASP A 37 16.23 -18.82 8.54
CA ASP A 37 16.73 -18.98 7.17
C ASP A 37 17.76 -17.88 6.84
N GLU A 38 17.56 -16.65 7.31
CA GLU A 38 18.51 -15.52 7.19
C GLU A 38 19.58 -15.48 8.31
N GLN A 39 19.58 -16.47 9.21
CA GLN A 39 20.53 -16.58 10.33
C GLN A 39 20.52 -15.38 11.30
N ASP A 40 19.38 -14.71 11.42
CA ASP A 40 19.16 -13.64 12.37
C ASP A 40 18.88 -14.17 13.79
N ASP A 41 19.27 -13.41 14.80
CA ASP A 41 18.71 -13.55 16.14
C ASP A 41 17.32 -12.89 16.18
N PRO A 42 16.22 -13.67 16.36
CA PRO A 42 14.85 -13.14 16.33
C PRO A 42 14.57 -12.11 17.45
N LEU A 43 15.42 -12.04 18.48
CA LEU A 43 15.30 -11.04 19.56
C LEU A 43 15.87 -9.67 19.18
N ASN A 44 16.70 -9.58 18.14
CA ASN A 44 17.35 -8.33 17.74
C ASN A 44 16.52 -7.54 16.72
N LEU A 45 15.69 -8.21 15.93
CA LEU A 45 14.87 -7.59 14.89
C LEU A 45 13.79 -6.68 15.49
N LYS A 46 13.70 -5.44 15.00
CA LYS A 46 12.78 -4.41 15.47
C LYS A 46 11.94 -3.81 14.34
N GLY A 47 10.72 -3.41 14.68
CA GLY A 47 9.79 -2.78 13.75
C GLY A 47 8.58 -2.16 14.44
N SER A 48 7.44 -2.19 13.76
CA SER A 48 6.19 -1.62 14.28
C SER A 48 5.55 -2.47 15.39
N PHE A 49 4.54 -1.90 16.05
CA PHE A 49 3.74 -2.60 17.06
C PHE A 49 2.94 -3.79 16.51
N ALA A 50 2.80 -3.91 15.19
CA ALA A 50 2.10 -5.00 14.52
C ALA A 50 3.05 -6.05 13.92
N GLY A 51 4.37 -5.88 14.07
CA GLY A 51 5.38 -6.79 13.51
C GLY A 51 5.82 -6.45 12.08
N ALA A 52 5.50 -5.26 11.57
CA ALA A 52 5.98 -4.80 10.26
C ALA A 52 7.45 -4.35 10.30
N MET A 53 8.25 -4.69 9.29
CA MET A 53 9.71 -4.70 9.31
C MET A 53 10.36 -3.83 8.21
N GLY A 54 11.55 -3.30 8.49
CA GLY A 54 12.40 -2.66 7.49
C GLY A 54 11.90 -1.34 6.89
N TYR A 55 12.50 -0.95 5.77
CA TYR A 55 12.19 0.29 5.05
C TYR A 55 10.73 0.33 4.55
N GLY A 56 10.25 -0.78 3.99
CA GLY A 56 8.90 -0.92 3.45
C GLY A 56 7.82 -1.19 4.51
N GLN A 57 8.18 -1.54 5.74
CA GLN A 57 7.21 -2.06 6.72
C GLN A 57 6.49 -3.31 6.20
N PHE A 58 7.24 -4.29 5.69
CA PHE A 58 6.70 -5.58 5.29
C PHE A 58 6.30 -6.41 6.53
N MET A 59 5.12 -7.03 6.47
CA MET A 59 4.77 -8.11 7.39
C MET A 59 5.58 -9.37 7.05
N PRO A 60 5.83 -10.29 8.00
CA PRO A 60 6.51 -11.57 7.72
C PRO A 60 5.93 -12.36 6.55
N SER A 61 4.60 -12.41 6.40
CA SER A 61 3.96 -13.03 5.23
C SER A 61 4.31 -12.31 3.92
N SER A 62 4.37 -10.98 3.93
CA SER A 62 4.75 -10.19 2.76
C SER A 62 6.22 -10.37 2.40
N TYR A 63 7.10 -10.55 3.39
CA TYR A 63 8.48 -10.97 3.17
C TYR A 63 8.53 -12.29 2.38
N LYS A 64 7.87 -13.32 2.92
CA LYS A 64 7.84 -14.65 2.31
C LYS A 64 7.29 -14.67 0.89
N GLU A 65 6.24 -13.89 0.62
CA GLU A 65 5.56 -13.91 -0.68
C GLU A 65 6.16 -12.97 -1.72
N TYR A 66 6.73 -11.83 -1.30
CA TYR A 66 7.05 -10.74 -2.22
C TYR A 66 8.45 -10.15 -2.08
N ALA A 67 9.18 -10.42 -1.00
CA ALA A 67 10.53 -9.88 -0.88
C ALA A 67 11.50 -10.59 -1.83
N VAL A 68 12.48 -9.84 -2.31
CA VAL A 68 13.47 -10.31 -3.28
C VAL A 68 14.84 -9.78 -2.92
N ASP A 69 15.86 -10.63 -3.11
CA ASP A 69 17.26 -10.22 -3.12
C ASP A 69 17.47 -9.38 -4.39
N PHE A 70 17.52 -8.07 -4.20
CA PHE A 70 17.62 -7.10 -5.30
C PHE A 70 19.02 -6.52 -5.43
N ASN A 71 19.86 -6.66 -4.40
CA ASN A 71 21.26 -6.28 -4.45
C ASN A 71 22.17 -7.42 -4.99
N GLY A 72 21.67 -8.66 -5.02
CA GLY A 72 22.33 -9.85 -5.54
C GLY A 72 23.37 -10.47 -4.61
N ASP A 73 23.30 -10.21 -3.30
CA ASP A 73 24.27 -10.72 -2.31
C ASP A 73 23.93 -12.12 -1.76
N GLY A 74 22.78 -12.67 -2.15
CA GLY A 74 22.30 -13.99 -1.72
C GLY A 74 21.37 -13.96 -0.50
N HIS A 75 21.10 -12.78 0.06
CA HIS A 75 20.22 -12.58 1.21
C HIS A 75 19.06 -11.64 0.87
N ILE A 76 17.96 -11.75 1.62
CA ILE A 76 16.84 -10.81 1.50
C ILE A 76 16.77 -9.97 2.78
N ASN A 77 17.35 -8.78 2.75
CA ASN A 77 17.41 -7.91 3.91
C ASN A 77 16.41 -6.74 3.81
N LEU A 78 15.32 -6.80 4.58
CA LEU A 78 14.32 -5.70 4.61
C LEU A 78 14.86 -4.36 5.14
N TRP A 79 16.03 -4.37 5.80
CA TRP A 79 16.75 -3.19 6.26
C TRP A 79 17.83 -2.73 5.27
N ASP A 80 18.04 -3.44 4.16
CA ASP A 80 18.79 -2.92 3.02
C ASP A 80 17.84 -2.12 2.10
N PRO A 81 18.20 -0.88 1.71
CA PRO A 81 17.33 -0.06 0.87
C PRO A 81 17.16 -0.60 -0.56
N VAL A 82 18.14 -1.32 -1.12
CA VAL A 82 18.08 -1.89 -2.48
C VAL A 82 17.07 -3.05 -2.51
N ASP A 83 17.17 -3.98 -1.56
CA ASP A 83 16.21 -5.07 -1.41
C ASP A 83 14.81 -4.56 -1.12
N ALA A 84 14.69 -3.55 -0.26
CA ALA A 84 13.40 -2.93 0.02
C ALA A 84 12.77 -2.30 -1.24
N ILE A 85 13.55 -1.65 -2.11
CA ILE A 85 13.07 -1.11 -3.39
C ILE A 85 12.57 -2.23 -4.31
N GLY A 86 13.37 -3.29 -4.48
CA GLY A 86 13.00 -4.44 -5.30
C GLY A 86 11.76 -5.15 -4.79
N SER A 87 11.69 -5.36 -3.47
CA SER A 87 10.59 -6.02 -2.78
C SER A 87 9.28 -5.22 -2.90
N VAL A 88 9.33 -3.90 -2.72
CA VAL A 88 8.16 -3.03 -2.95
C VAL A 88 7.72 -3.10 -4.41
N ALA A 89 8.66 -3.03 -5.37
CA ALA A 89 8.32 -3.13 -6.78
C ALA A 89 7.66 -4.49 -7.14
N ASN A 90 8.20 -5.59 -6.61
CA ASN A 90 7.65 -6.94 -6.80
C ASN A 90 6.25 -7.06 -6.18
N TYR A 91 6.05 -6.55 -4.97
CA TYR A 91 4.74 -6.49 -4.32
C TYR A 91 3.70 -5.78 -5.18
N PHE A 92 4.02 -4.58 -5.70
CA PHE A 92 3.10 -3.82 -6.54
C PHE A 92 2.76 -4.56 -7.84
N LYS A 93 3.76 -5.18 -8.49
CA LYS A 93 3.53 -6.00 -9.68
C LYS A 93 2.63 -7.19 -9.38
N ALA A 94 2.88 -7.91 -8.28
CA ALA A 94 2.06 -9.04 -7.85
C ALA A 94 0.61 -8.64 -7.55
N HIS A 95 0.40 -7.40 -7.08
CA HIS A 95 -0.92 -6.83 -6.80
C HIS A 95 -1.56 -6.09 -8.00
N GLY A 96 -1.07 -6.36 -9.21
CA GLY A 96 -1.73 -5.95 -10.45
C GLY A 96 -1.36 -4.55 -10.95
N TRP A 97 -0.22 -4.00 -10.55
CA TRP A 97 0.25 -2.72 -11.10
C TRP A 97 0.41 -2.79 -12.63
N VAL A 98 -0.23 -1.85 -13.34
CA VAL A 98 -0.14 -1.72 -14.79
C VAL A 98 0.87 -0.62 -15.13
N LYS A 99 1.99 -1.01 -15.73
CA LYS A 99 3.07 -0.07 -16.10
C LYS A 99 2.55 0.98 -17.08
N GLY A 100 2.76 2.25 -16.75
CA GLY A 100 2.37 3.39 -17.58
C GLY A 100 0.90 3.79 -17.48
N ASP A 101 0.08 3.05 -16.73
CA ASP A 101 -1.32 3.38 -16.54
C ASP A 101 -1.52 4.44 -15.44
N THR A 102 -2.62 5.17 -15.54
CA THR A 102 -2.94 6.30 -14.68
C THR A 102 -3.38 5.83 -13.30
N VAL A 103 -2.93 6.51 -12.24
CA VAL A 103 -3.29 6.19 -10.85
C VAL A 103 -4.69 6.69 -10.53
N ALA A 104 -4.90 8.00 -10.58
CA ALA A 104 -6.19 8.64 -10.36
C ALA A 104 -6.28 9.95 -11.16
N VAL A 105 -7.49 10.36 -11.51
CA VAL A 105 -7.76 11.60 -12.24
C VAL A 105 -8.71 12.49 -11.44
N PRO A 106 -8.35 13.75 -11.14
CA PRO A 106 -9.25 14.68 -10.49
C PRO A 106 -10.49 14.95 -11.35
N ALA A 107 -11.61 15.16 -10.69
CA ALA A 107 -12.89 15.45 -11.32
C ALA A 107 -13.27 16.92 -11.13
N ASN A 108 -13.91 17.50 -12.14
CA ASN A 108 -14.74 18.69 -12.00
C ASN A 108 -16.16 18.26 -11.59
N GLY A 109 -16.88 19.13 -10.88
CA GLY A 109 -18.23 18.86 -10.39
C GLY A 109 -18.24 18.22 -9.00
N GLN A 110 -19.43 17.79 -8.57
CA GLN A 110 -19.66 17.21 -7.23
C GLN A 110 -20.65 16.04 -7.37
N ALA A 111 -20.42 14.96 -6.61
CA ALA A 111 -21.34 13.82 -6.54
C ALA A 111 -21.68 13.49 -5.07
N PRO A 112 -22.43 14.35 -4.37
CA PRO A 112 -22.72 14.17 -2.93
C PRO A 112 -23.65 12.98 -2.65
N GLY A 113 -24.48 12.59 -3.63
CA GLY A 113 -25.43 11.48 -3.49
C GLY A 113 -24.84 10.09 -3.69
N LEU A 114 -23.60 9.97 -4.15
CA LEU A 114 -22.93 8.68 -4.35
C LEU A 114 -22.06 8.32 -3.16
N ALA A 115 -22.07 7.03 -2.81
CA ALA A 115 -21.08 6.48 -1.89
C ALA A 115 -19.67 6.67 -2.45
N ASN A 116 -18.70 6.90 -1.59
CA ASN A 116 -17.31 7.15 -1.97
C ASN A 116 -16.34 6.28 -1.17
N GLY A 117 -15.10 6.22 -1.63
CA GLY A 117 -14.02 5.41 -1.07
C GLY A 117 -13.43 4.45 -2.09
N PHE A 118 -12.20 4.01 -1.84
CA PHE A 118 -11.42 3.20 -2.80
C PHE A 118 -12.04 1.84 -3.17
N LYS A 119 -13.04 1.38 -2.41
CA LYS A 119 -13.78 0.14 -2.68
C LYS A 119 -15.01 0.32 -3.58
N THR A 120 -15.43 1.57 -3.81
CA THR A 120 -16.58 1.84 -4.68
C THR A 120 -16.23 1.56 -6.13
N LYS A 121 -17.24 1.29 -6.95
CA LYS A 121 -17.07 0.99 -8.36
C LYS A 121 -18.28 1.49 -9.13
N TYR A 122 -18.05 2.40 -10.07
CA TYR A 122 -19.06 3.01 -10.92
C TYR A 122 -18.60 3.00 -12.36
N SER A 123 -19.52 2.85 -13.31
CA SER A 123 -19.23 3.13 -14.70
C SER A 123 -18.94 4.62 -14.90
N LEU A 124 -18.16 4.97 -15.92
CA LEU A 124 -17.92 6.37 -16.24
C LEU A 124 -19.21 7.12 -16.60
N SER A 125 -20.19 6.43 -17.20
CA SER A 125 -21.51 6.99 -17.50
C SER A 125 -22.31 7.32 -16.23
N GLN A 126 -22.22 6.50 -15.17
CA GLN A 126 -22.85 6.79 -13.88
C GLN A 126 -22.22 8.02 -13.22
N LEU A 127 -20.90 8.14 -13.25
CA LEU A 127 -20.18 9.29 -12.70
C LEU A 127 -20.48 10.58 -13.48
N ALA A 128 -20.60 10.49 -14.81
CA ALA A 128 -21.02 11.59 -15.67
C ALA A 128 -22.46 12.04 -15.36
N ALA A 129 -23.39 11.08 -15.22
CA ALA A 129 -24.78 11.36 -14.85
C ALA A 129 -24.90 11.98 -13.44
N ALA A 130 -23.95 11.68 -12.54
CA ALA A 130 -23.85 12.30 -11.23
C ALA A 130 -23.23 13.71 -11.26
N GLY A 131 -22.86 14.23 -12.42
CA GLY A 131 -22.35 15.58 -12.61
C GLY A 131 -20.82 15.71 -12.58
N LEU A 132 -20.08 14.61 -12.69
CA LEU A 132 -18.61 14.63 -12.73
C LEU A 132 -18.07 14.60 -14.16
N THR A 133 -17.00 15.37 -14.40
CA THR A 133 -16.19 15.25 -15.62
C THR A 133 -14.71 15.13 -15.27
N PRO A 134 -13.93 14.27 -15.95
CA PRO A 134 -12.51 14.10 -15.63
C PRO A 134 -11.67 15.28 -16.14
N GLN A 135 -10.68 15.72 -15.36
CA GLN A 135 -9.76 16.79 -15.76
C GLN A 135 -8.69 16.36 -16.77
N GLN A 136 -8.42 15.06 -16.86
CA GLN A 136 -7.56 14.46 -17.88
C GLN A 136 -8.28 13.29 -18.57
N SER A 137 -7.75 12.84 -19.71
CA SER A 137 -8.27 11.65 -20.39
C SER A 137 -8.20 10.43 -19.46
N LEU A 138 -9.31 9.69 -19.40
CA LEU A 138 -9.39 8.38 -18.73
C LEU A 138 -8.96 7.23 -19.68
N GLY A 139 -8.46 7.54 -20.88
CA GLY A 139 -8.06 6.53 -21.86
C GLY A 139 -9.20 5.56 -22.18
N ASN A 140 -8.91 4.26 -22.08
CA ASN A 140 -9.88 3.19 -22.36
C ASN A 140 -10.62 2.69 -21.10
N HIS A 141 -10.40 3.31 -19.93
CA HIS A 141 -11.06 2.90 -18.69
C HIS A 141 -12.59 3.06 -18.83
N GLN A 142 -13.35 2.06 -18.36
CA GLN A 142 -14.82 2.07 -18.43
C GLN A 142 -15.48 2.28 -17.06
N GLU A 143 -14.70 2.10 -15.99
CA GLU A 143 -15.16 2.15 -14.61
C GLU A 143 -14.08 2.80 -13.74
N ALA A 144 -14.51 3.41 -12.63
CA ALA A 144 -13.62 3.97 -11.63
C ALA A 144 -14.24 3.87 -10.22
N SER A 145 -13.39 3.90 -9.20
CA SER A 145 -13.86 4.21 -7.84
C SER A 145 -14.10 5.71 -7.70
N LEU A 146 -15.10 6.09 -6.91
CA LEU A 146 -15.35 7.48 -6.55
C LEU A 146 -14.56 7.83 -5.29
N LEU A 147 -13.50 8.60 -5.43
CA LEU A 147 -12.75 9.10 -4.28
C LEU A 147 -13.24 10.50 -3.93
N ARG A 148 -13.33 10.79 -2.63
CA ARG A 148 -13.69 12.10 -2.11
C ARG A 148 -12.71 12.49 -1.02
N LEU A 149 -12.06 13.63 -1.19
CA LEU A 149 -11.12 14.20 -0.22
C LEU A 149 -11.74 15.47 0.36
N ASP A 150 -11.72 15.58 1.68
CA ASP A 150 -12.07 16.81 2.37
C ASP A 150 -10.86 17.77 2.30
N ILE A 151 -11.06 18.94 1.70
CA ILE A 151 -10.03 19.97 1.54
C ILE A 151 -10.33 21.21 2.41
N GLY A 152 -11.23 21.10 3.38
CA GLY A 152 -11.64 22.17 4.30
C GLY A 152 -12.68 23.11 3.70
N THR A 153 -12.42 23.69 2.52
CA THR A 153 -13.39 24.58 1.83
C THR A 153 -14.52 23.82 1.11
N GLY A 154 -14.44 22.49 1.06
CA GLY A 154 -15.38 21.63 0.35
C GLY A 154 -14.77 20.26 0.08
N TYR A 155 -15.36 19.54 -0.88
CA TYR A 155 -14.88 18.22 -1.29
C TYR A 155 -14.27 18.24 -2.69
N GLN A 156 -13.11 17.59 -2.81
CA GLN A 156 -12.49 17.29 -4.09
C GLN A 156 -12.79 15.84 -4.48
N TYR A 157 -13.33 15.64 -5.68
CA TYR A 157 -13.66 14.32 -6.22
C TYR A 157 -12.61 13.84 -7.20
N TRP A 158 -12.37 12.53 -7.23
CA TRP A 158 -11.43 11.89 -8.15
C TRP A 158 -11.99 10.56 -8.69
N TYR A 159 -11.61 10.24 -9.91
CA TYR A 159 -11.72 8.92 -10.52
C TYR A 159 -10.52 8.08 -10.07
N GLY A 160 -10.71 7.17 -9.12
CA GLY A 160 -9.65 6.24 -8.71
C GLY A 160 -9.60 5.04 -9.64
N LEU A 161 -8.49 4.88 -10.36
CA LEU A 161 -8.27 3.87 -11.41
C LEU A 161 -7.54 2.63 -10.83
N PRO A 162 -7.33 1.55 -11.60
CA PRO A 162 -6.77 0.29 -11.07
C PRO A 162 -5.47 0.46 -10.28
N ASN A 163 -4.53 1.29 -10.78
CA ASN A 163 -3.26 1.54 -10.10
C ASN A 163 -3.45 2.23 -8.73
N PHE A 164 -4.48 3.06 -8.54
CA PHE A 164 -4.80 3.59 -7.20
C PHE A 164 -5.23 2.48 -6.25
N TYR A 165 -6.07 1.55 -6.73
CA TYR A 165 -6.47 0.39 -5.93
C TYR A 165 -5.28 -0.50 -5.58
N THR A 166 -4.32 -0.68 -6.49
CA THR A 166 -3.05 -1.39 -6.22
C THR A 166 -2.27 -0.75 -5.08
N ILE A 167 -2.16 0.59 -5.01
CA ILE A 167 -1.52 1.27 -3.87
C ILE A 167 -2.25 0.95 -2.56
N THR A 168 -3.59 0.90 -2.58
CA THR A 168 -4.36 0.54 -1.38
C THR A 168 -4.14 -0.90 -0.92
N ARG A 169 -3.60 -1.80 -1.75
CA ARG A 169 -3.26 -3.16 -1.30
C ARG A 169 -2.15 -3.15 -0.26
N TYR A 170 -1.22 -2.21 -0.37
CA TYR A 170 -0.15 -1.99 0.61
C TYR A 170 -0.70 -1.52 1.96
N ASN A 171 -1.69 -0.62 1.96
CA ASN A 171 -2.45 -0.22 3.14
C ASN A 171 -3.86 0.23 2.73
N HIS A 172 -4.89 -0.39 3.32
CA HIS A 172 -6.30 -0.26 2.96
C HIS A 172 -6.93 1.12 3.32
N SER A 173 -6.40 2.21 2.77
CA SER A 173 -6.83 3.59 3.04
C SER A 173 -6.74 4.48 1.81
N THR A 174 -7.80 5.25 1.54
CA THR A 174 -7.81 6.27 0.47
C THR A 174 -6.77 7.36 0.73
N HIS A 175 -6.68 7.87 1.96
CA HIS A 175 -5.71 8.91 2.31
C HIS A 175 -4.27 8.41 2.19
N TYR A 176 -4.00 7.17 2.61
CA TYR A 176 -2.67 6.56 2.44
C TYR A 176 -2.27 6.53 0.97
N ALA A 177 -3.13 5.97 0.11
CA ALA A 177 -2.81 5.81 -1.30
C ALA A 177 -2.62 7.15 -2.01
N MET A 178 -3.46 8.14 -1.70
CA MET A 178 -3.32 9.49 -2.24
C MET A 178 -2.02 10.16 -1.76
N ALA A 179 -1.70 10.05 -0.47
CA ALA A 179 -0.48 10.62 0.10
C ALA A 179 0.78 9.99 -0.49
N VAL A 180 0.83 8.66 -0.62
CA VAL A 180 1.95 7.94 -1.26
C VAL A 180 2.16 8.43 -2.68
N TRP A 181 1.09 8.50 -3.47
CA TRP A 181 1.18 8.93 -4.86
C TRP A 181 1.62 10.40 -5.00
N GLN A 182 0.96 11.31 -4.28
CA GLN A 182 1.27 12.74 -4.36
C GLN A 182 2.66 13.06 -3.80
N LEU A 183 3.12 12.37 -2.76
CA LEU A 183 4.49 12.51 -2.26
C LEU A 183 5.51 12.10 -3.34
N GLY A 184 5.28 10.96 -4.01
CA GLY A 184 6.13 10.52 -5.11
C GLY A 184 6.19 11.52 -6.27
N GLN A 185 5.04 12.10 -6.64
CA GLN A 185 4.97 13.17 -7.64
C GLN A 185 5.73 14.43 -7.21
N ALA A 186 5.57 14.87 -5.95
CA ALA A 186 6.25 16.04 -5.42
C ALA A 186 7.77 15.88 -5.41
N VAL A 187 8.27 14.71 -4.98
CA VAL A 187 9.71 14.38 -5.02
C VAL A 187 10.22 14.34 -6.47
N ALA A 188 9.46 13.72 -7.39
CA ALA A 188 9.84 13.68 -8.80
C ALA A 188 9.98 15.08 -9.41
N LEU A 189 9.03 15.98 -9.12
CA LEU A 189 9.10 17.38 -9.56
C LEU A 189 10.28 18.13 -8.94
N ALA A 190 10.53 17.92 -7.65
CA ALA A 190 11.63 18.58 -6.93
C ALA A 190 13.02 18.15 -7.43
N ARG A 191 13.16 16.96 -8.04
CA ARG A 191 14.43 16.50 -8.64
C ARG A 191 14.73 17.10 -10.02
N VAL A 192 13.75 17.75 -10.64
CA VAL A 192 13.90 18.39 -11.97
C VAL A 192 14.19 19.89 -11.84
N ARG A 193 13.95 20.47 -10.66
CA ARG A 193 14.33 21.85 -10.33
C ARG A 193 15.75 21.88 -9.79
#